data_AF-A0A435Y4M2-F1
#
_entry.id   AF-A0A435Y4M2-F1
#
_cell.length_a   1.000
_cell.length_b   1.000
_cell.length_c   1.000
_cell.angle_alpha   90.00
_cell.angle_beta   90.00
_cell.angle_gamma   90.00
#
_symmetry.space_group_name_H-M   'P 1'
#
loop_
_entity.id
_entity.type
_entity.pdbx_description
1 polymer ?
#
loop_
_entity_poly.entity_id
_entity_poly.type
_entity_poly.pdbx_seq_one_letter_code
_entity_poly.pdbx_strand_id
1 'polypeptide(L)' 'EYVRLGRDGMAVSISKVEDLGRHKVVRANLEGREIAAVIGEDETVPADPKVRFDPAGINIYADSWRVEMGA' A
#
# COMPACT_ATOMS: atom_id res chain seq x y z
N GLU A 1 5.68 6.84 -3.54
CA GLU A 1 4.88 5.59 -3.48
C GLU A 1 3.42 5.86 -3.80
N TYR A 2 2.67 4.87 -4.36
CA TYR A 2 1.22 4.96 -4.59
C TYR A 2 0.36 4.24 -3.54
N VAL A 3 0.99 3.57 -2.57
CA VAL A 3 0.33 2.92 -1.44
C VAL A 3 0.69 3.72 -0.19
N ARG A 4 -0.28 4.39 0.43
CA ARG A 4 -0.06 5.27 1.58
C ARG A 4 -0.58 4.60 2.85
N LEU A 5 0.31 4.38 3.82
CA LEU A 5 -0.03 3.88 5.15
C LEU A 5 -0.40 5.05 6.08
N GLY A 6 -1.45 4.90 6.88
CA GLY A 6 -1.89 5.95 7.80
C GLY A 6 -3.06 5.51 8.68
N ARG A 7 -3.88 6.47 9.09
CA ARG A 7 -5.05 6.26 9.97
C ARG A 7 -6.40 6.31 9.24
N ASP A 8 -6.36 6.60 7.94
CA ASP A 8 -7.52 6.76 7.05
C ASP A 8 -7.46 5.74 5.92
N GLY A 9 -8.64 5.37 5.39
CA GLY A 9 -8.77 4.41 4.29
C GLY A 9 -9.21 3.04 4.77
N MET A 10 -8.71 2.00 4.12
CA MET A 10 -9.10 0.61 4.39
C MET A 10 -8.22 0.00 5.47
N ALA A 11 -8.84 -0.65 6.47
CA ALA A 11 -8.12 -1.30 7.54
C ALA A 11 -7.28 -2.48 7.02
N VAL A 12 -6.07 -2.62 7.56
CA VAL A 12 -5.13 -3.69 7.20
C VAL A 12 -4.51 -4.29 8.45
N SER A 13 -4.02 -5.52 8.36
CA SER A 13 -3.19 -6.11 9.41
C SER A 13 -1.73 -6.18 8.95
N ILE A 14 -0.81 -5.62 9.73
CA ILE A 14 0.62 -5.65 9.40
C ILE A 14 1.21 -7.02 9.72
N SER A 15 1.87 -7.63 8.76
CA SER A 15 2.53 -8.93 8.92
C SER A 15 4.04 -8.81 9.11
N LYS A 16 4.67 -7.78 8.52
CA LYS A 16 6.12 -7.56 8.62
C LYS A 16 6.48 -6.10 8.35
N VAL A 17 7.52 -5.60 9.01
CA VAL A 17 8.19 -4.34 8.69
C VAL A 17 9.66 -4.65 8.40
N GLU A 18 10.12 -4.30 7.21
CA GLU A 18 11.48 -4.54 6.74
C GLU A 18 12.20 -3.20 6.62
N ASP A 19 13.24 -2.99 7.42
CA ASP A 19 14.04 -1.75 7.40
C ASP A 19 15.16 -1.88 6.35
N LEU A 20 15.18 -0.96 5.38
CA LEU A 20 16.14 -0.90 4.28
C LEU A 20 17.06 0.32 4.38
N GLY A 21 17.15 0.95 5.56
CA GLY A 21 17.83 2.21 5.78
C GLY A 21 16.89 3.39 5.53
N ARG A 22 16.99 4.03 4.36
CA ARG A 22 16.20 5.26 4.05
C ARG A 22 14.69 5.05 4.00
N HIS A 23 14.26 3.80 3.85
CA HIS A 23 12.86 3.42 3.73
C HIS A 23 12.60 2.14 4.50
N LYS A 24 11.34 1.95 4.88
CA LYS A 24 10.83 0.69 5.41
C LYS A 24 9.80 0.13 4.44
N VAL A 25 9.83 -1.18 4.21
CA VAL A 25 8.77 -1.89 3.50
C VAL A 25 7.85 -2.52 4.53
N VAL A 26 6.59 -2.09 4.52
CA VAL A 26 5.53 -2.60 5.37
C VAL A 26 4.70 -3.60 4.59
N ARG A 27 4.74 -4.86 5.01
CA ARG A 27 3.89 -5.94 4.46
C ARG A 27 2.62 -6.00 5.28
N ALA A 28 1.48 -6.01 4.60
CA ALA A 28 0.18 -6.03 5.22
C ALA A 28 -0.80 -6.95 4.49
N ASN A 29 -1.84 -7.35 5.19
CA ASN A 29 -2.98 -8.08 4.62
C ASN A 29 -4.18 -7.14 4.56
N LEU A 30 -4.78 -7.03 3.38
CA LEU A 30 -6.03 -6.33 3.10
C LEU A 30 -7.02 -7.35 2.56
N GLU A 31 -8.04 -7.70 3.34
CA GLU A 31 -9.10 -8.64 2.94
C GLU A 31 -8.57 -9.97 2.37
N GLY A 32 -7.57 -10.55 3.03
CA GLY A 32 -6.95 -11.81 2.61
C GLY A 32 -5.87 -11.67 1.53
N ARG A 33 -5.63 -10.47 1.01
CA ARG A 33 -4.62 -10.19 -0.03
C ARG A 33 -3.40 -9.52 0.59
N GLU A 34 -2.22 -10.02 0.25
CA GLU A 34 -0.98 -9.37 0.64
C GLU A 34 -0.73 -8.11 -0.19
N ILE A 35 -0.35 -7.04 0.50
CA ILE A 35 0.07 -5.78 -0.08
C ILE A 35 1.38 -5.32 0.56
N ALA A 36 2.09 -4.44 -0.15
CA ALA A 36 3.28 -3.77 0.36
C ALA A 36 3.11 -2.26 0.24
N ALA A 37 3.45 -1.55 1.32
CA ALA A 37 3.62 -0.11 1.34
C ALA A 37 5.09 0.20 1.63
N VAL A 38 5.66 1.20 0.97
CA VAL A 38 6.99 1.71 1.32
C VAL A 38 6.78 3.06 1.99
N ILE A 39 7.43 3.24 3.14
CA ILE A 39 7.33 4.45 3.95
C ILE A 39 8.73 4.99 4.24
N GLY A 40 8.85 6.29 4.52
CA GLY A 40 10.13 6.88 4.91
C GLY A 40 10.68 6.33 6.23
N GLU A 41 11.98 6.52 6.46
CA GLU A 41 12.66 6.14 7.71
C GLU A 41 11.99 6.75 8.97
N ASP A 42 11.58 8.02 8.89
CA ASP A 42 10.93 8.73 10.00
C ASP A 42 9.43 8.43 10.14
N GLU A 43 8.85 7.71 9.17
CA GLU A 43 7.46 7.31 9.24
C GLU A 43 7.26 6.09 10.14
N THR A 44 6.12 6.08 10.83
CA THR A 44 5.76 5.04 11.80
C THR A 44 4.48 4.34 11.38
N VAL A 45 4.42 3.05 11.70
CA VAL A 45 3.21 2.24 11.52
C VAL A 45 2.25 2.55 12.68
N PRO A 46 1.04 3.08 12.42
CA PRO A 46 0.08 3.36 13.48
C PRO A 46 -0.54 2.08 14.06
N ALA A 47 -1.07 2.17 15.28
CA ALA A 47 -1.67 1.03 15.99
C ALA A 47 -2.94 0.46 15.34
N ASP A 48 -3.74 1.31 14.69
CA ASP A 48 -4.86 0.93 13.81
C ASP A 48 -4.49 1.32 12.37
N PRO A 49 -3.74 0.46 11.66
CA PRO A 49 -3.20 0.80 10.36
C PRO A 49 -4.24 0.71 9.27
N LYS A 50 -4.29 1.76 8.45
CA LYS A 50 -5.12 1.85 7.27
C LYS A 50 -4.30 2.21 6.05
N VAL A 51 -4.78 1.79 4.89
CA VAL A 51 -4.13 2.04 3.61
C VAL A 51 -5.04 2.81 2.66
N ARG A 52 -4.43 3.73 1.89
CA ARG A 52 -5.05 4.38 0.73
C ARG A 52 -4.20 4.14 -0.50
N PHE A 53 -4.86 3.83 -1.61
CA PHE A 53 -4.22 3.75 -2.92
C PHE A 53 -4.38 5.08 -3.64
N ASP A 54 -3.29 5.60 -4.17
CA ASP A 54 -3.30 6.76 -5.04
C ASP A 54 -3.80 6.33 -6.43
N PRO A 55 -4.90 6.89 -6.94
CA PRO A 55 -5.46 6.51 -8.23
C PRO A 55 -4.46 6.63 -9.39
N ALA A 56 -3.48 7.54 -9.30
CA ALA A 56 -2.45 7.70 -10.33
C ALA A 56 -1.56 6.45 -10.50
N GLY A 57 -1.49 5.58 -9.48
CA GLY A 57 -0.74 4.33 -9.51
C GLY A 57 -1.57 3.08 -9.79
N ILE A 58 -2.88 3.22 -10.02
CA ILE A 58 -3.77 2.08 -10.26
C ILE A 58 -3.75 1.69 -11.74
N ASN A 59 -3.55 0.40 -11.99
CA ASN A 59 -3.66 -0.18 -13.32
C ASN A 59 -4.76 -1.26 -13.31
N ILE A 60 -5.61 -1.25 -14.34
CA ILE A 60 -6.62 -2.29 -14.56
C ILE A 60 -6.20 -3.09 -15.79
N TYR A 61 -6.36 -4.41 -15.71
CA TYR A 61 -6.01 -5.33 -16.78
C TYR A 61 -7.20 -6.22 -17.13
N ALA A 62 -7.44 -6.39 -18.43
CA ALA A 62 -8.38 -7.35 -18.99
C ALA A 62 -7.67 -8.12 -20.11
N ASP A 63 -7.86 -9.43 -20.16
CA ASP A 63 -7.24 -10.29 -21.19
C ASP A 63 -5.71 -10.13 -21.32
N SER A 64 -5.04 -9.91 -20.19
CA SER A 64 -3.58 -9.65 -20.10
C SER A 64 -3.10 -8.31 -20.68
N TRP A 65 -4.00 -7.38 -20.99
CA TRP A 65 -3.67 -6.03 -21.45
C TRP A 65 -4.12 -4.96 -20.47
N ARG A 66 -3.32 -3.88 -20.34
CA ARG A 66 -3.72 -2.70 -19.57
C ARG A 66 -4.86 -2.01 -20.32
N VAL A 67 -5.98 -1.77 -19.62
CA VAL A 67 -7.07 -0.98 -20.16
C VAL A 67 -6.90 0.48 -19.75
N GLU A 68 -7.21 1.40 -20.66
CA GLU A 68 -7.31 2.82 -20.31
C GLU A 68 -8.59 3.04 -19.53
N MET A 69 -8.45 3.60 -18.34
CA MET A 69 -9.58 4.11 -17.57
C MET A 69 -9.95 5.46 -18.18
N GLY A 70 -11.06 5.52 -18.90
CA GLY A 70 -11.56 6.76 -19.48
C GLY A 70 -11.67 7.84 -18.40
N ALA A 71 -11.12 9.02 -18.71
CA ALA A 71 -11.27 10.23 -17.90
C ALA A 71 -12.70 10.78 -17.97
#